data_AF-A0A7C6NG33-F1
#
_entry.id   AF-A0A7C6NG33-F1
#
_cell.length_a   1.000
_cell.length_b   1.000
_cell.length_c   1.000
_cell.angle_alpha   90.00
_cell.angle_beta   90.00
_cell.angle_gamma   90.00
#
_symmetry.space_group_name_H-M   'P 1'
#
loop_
_entity.id
_entity.type
_entity.pdbx_description
1 polymer ?
#
loop_
_entity_poly.entity_id
_entity_poly.type
_entity_poly.pdbx_seq_one_letter_code
_entity_poly.pdbx_strand_id
1 'polypeptide(L)' 'MDNMTNHFMTVNEVAQLLRVAEKTVRKYIFERSIPYFKIGGHVRFDQQKILDWIQEREMPTYAEIKSGSRRRR' A
#
# COMPACT_ATOMS: atom_id res chain seq x y z
N MET A 1 14.84 7.00 20.32
CA MET A 1 13.44 6.96 20.77
C MET A 1 12.60 7.01 19.52
N ASP A 2 12.36 5.86 18.89
CA ASP A 2 11.56 5.80 17.67
C ASP A 2 10.11 6.02 18.07
N ASN A 3 9.69 7.27 17.89
CA ASN A 3 8.34 7.69 18.11
C ASN A 3 7.50 6.91 17.08
N MET A 4 6.80 5.86 17.52
CA MET A 4 5.74 5.19 16.75
C MET A 4 4.59 6.18 16.54
N THR A 5 4.82 7.24 15.78
CA THR A 5 3.79 8.15 15.34
C THR A 5 3.04 7.45 14.23
N ASN A 6 1.89 6.87 14.57
CA ASN A 6 0.90 6.44 13.59
C ASN A 6 0.55 7.64 12.71
N HIS A 7 1.24 7.75 11.58
CA HIS A 7 1.10 8.86 10.67
C HIS A 7 -0.04 8.53 9.71
N PHE A 8 -1.13 9.27 9.85
CA PHE A 8 -2.26 9.14 8.95
C PHE A 8 -2.08 10.02 7.73
N MET A 9 -2.05 9.39 6.56
CA MET A 9 -1.88 10.06 5.29
C MET A 9 -3.22 10.45 4.66
N THR A 10 -3.18 11.50 3.86
CA THR A 10 -4.23 11.97 2.96
C THR A 10 -4.12 11.29 1.59
N VAL A 11 -5.13 11.49 0.73
CA VAL A 11 -5.10 11.02 -0.66
C VAL A 11 -3.90 11.58 -1.43
N ASN A 12 -3.53 12.85 -1.17
CA ASN A 12 -2.41 13.51 -1.84
C ASN A 12 -1.08 12.90 -1.44
N GLU A 13 -0.84 12.68 -0.14
CA GLU A 13 0.39 12.07 0.37
C GLU A 13 0.55 10.63 -0.11
N VAL A 14 -0.53 9.84 -0.17
CA VAL A 14 -0.48 8.49 -0.76
C VAL A 14 -0.17 8.54 -2.25
N ALA A 15 -0.74 9.51 -2.98
CA ALA A 15 -0.45 9.70 -4.39
C ALA A 15 1.03 10.07 -4.63
N GLN A 16 1.59 10.95 -3.79
CA GLN A 16 3.00 11.31 -3.81
C GLN A 16 3.90 10.12 -3.48
N LEU A 17 3.57 9.35 -2.44
CA LEU A 17 4.31 8.15 -2.04
C LEU A 17 4.38 7.13 -3.18
N LEU A 18 3.24 6.83 -3.80
CA LEU A 18 3.13 5.86 -4.89
C LEU A 18 3.57 6.43 -6.25
N ARG A 19 3.85 7.74 -6.34
CA ARG A 19 4.14 8.48 -7.58
C ARG A 19 3.07 8.27 -8.66
N VAL A 20 1.80 8.35 -8.27
CA VAL A 20 0.64 8.28 -9.18
C VAL A 20 -0.24 9.52 -9.04
N ALA A 21 -1.18 9.72 -9.97
CA ALA A 21 -2.17 10.79 -9.83
C ALA A 21 -3.17 10.49 -8.70
N GLU A 22 -3.67 11.52 -8.01
CA GLU A 22 -4.70 11.36 -6.95
C GLU A 22 -5.95 10.61 -7.44
N LYS A 23 -6.34 10.78 -8.71
CA LYS A 23 -7.48 10.06 -9.30
C LYS A 23 -7.28 8.54 -9.25
N THR A 24 -6.04 8.07 -9.34
CA THR A 24 -5.69 6.65 -9.24
C THR A 24 -5.89 6.15 -7.81
N VAL A 25 -5.45 6.91 -6.81
CA VAL A 25 -5.69 6.57 -5.40
C VAL A 25 -7.19 6.57 -5.08
N ARG A 26 -7.95 7.54 -5.60
CA ARG A 26 -9.42 7.58 -5.46
C ARG A 26 -10.10 6.38 -6.13
N LYS A 27 -9.59 5.94 -7.29
CA LYS A 27 -10.03 4.70 -7.93
C LYS A 27 -9.79 3.49 -7.02
N TYR A 28 -8.62 3.37 -6.40
CA TYR A 28 -8.35 2.28 -5.46
C TYR A 28 -9.27 2.31 -4.23
N ILE A 29 -9.61 3.49 -3.70
CA ILE A 29 -10.60 3.63 -2.63
C ILE A 29 -11.97 3.12 -3.07
N PHE A 30 -12.42 3.52 -4.27
CA PHE A 30 -13.70 3.11 -4.84
C PHE A 30 -13.76 1.59 -5.05
N GLU A 31 -12.70 1.00 -5.58
CA GLU A 31 -12.54 -0.45 -5.78
C GLU A 31 -12.28 -1.22 -4.48
N ARG A 32 -12.11 -0.52 -3.35
CA ARG A 32 -11.69 -1.10 -2.05
C ARG A 32 -10.41 -1.94 -2.17
N SER A 33 -9.53 -1.55 -3.09
CA SER A 33 -8.30 -2.27 -3.39
C SER A 33 -7.08 -1.74 -2.65
N ILE A 34 -7.23 -0.65 -1.88
CA ILE A 34 -6.22 -0.05 -0.98
C ILE A 34 -6.79 0.07 0.44
N PRO A 35 -6.01 -0.17 1.53
CA PRO A 35 -6.52 -0.04 2.89
C PRO A 35 -6.74 1.42 3.28
N TYR A 36 -7.96 1.76 3.67
CA TYR A 36 -8.31 3.10 4.14
C TYR A 36 -9.37 3.04 5.23
N PHE A 37 -9.56 4.15 5.94
CA PHE A 37 -10.69 4.33 6.85
C PHE A 37 -11.32 5.71 6.66
N LYS A 38 -12.58 5.85 7.11
CA LYS A 38 -13.34 7.10 7.04
C LYS A 38 -13.49 7.70 8.43
N ILE A 39 -13.25 9.01 8.57
CA ILE A 39 -13.47 9.76 9.80
C ILE A 39 -14.04 11.14 9.46
N GLY A 40 -15.25 11.45 9.96
CA GLY A 40 -15.92 12.73 9.71
C GLY A 40 -16.11 13.07 8.23
N GLY A 41 -16.31 12.06 7.36
CA GLY A 41 -16.41 12.25 5.90
C GLY A 41 -15.07 12.33 5.16
N HIS A 42 -13.95 12.39 5.88
CA HIS A 42 -12.60 12.36 5.29
C HIS A 42 -12.09 10.92 5.18
N VAL A 43 -11.31 10.67 4.13
CA VAL A 43 -10.55 9.43 3.98
C VAL A 43 -9.14 9.62 4.54
N ARG A 44 -8.68 8.63 5.31
CA ARG A 44 -7.33 8.57 5.85
C ARG A 44 -6.74 7.18 5.62
N PHE A 45 -5.42 7.14 5.57
CA PHE A 45 -4.63 5.94 5.36
C PHE A 45 -3.62 5.81 6.48
N ASP A 46 -3.50 4.63 7.05
CA ASP A 46 -2.41 4.32 7.97
C ASP A 46 -1.14 4.09 7.14
N GLN A 47 -0.08 4.86 7.38
CA GLN A 47 1.16 4.76 6.62
C GLN A 47 1.72 3.34 6.63
N GLN A 48 1.73 2.65 7.78
CA GLN A 48 2.28 1.31 7.87
C GLN A 48 1.48 0.33 7.02
N LYS A 49 0.14 0.41 7.07
CA LYS A 49 -0.72 -0.44 6.23
C LYS A 49 -0.52 -0.19 4.75
N ILE A 50 -0.20 1.04 4.34
CA ILE A 50 0.10 1.34 2.92
C ILE A 50 1.44 0.72 2.53
N LEU A 51 2.45 0.78 3.39
CA LEU A 51 3.75 0.14 3.12
C LEU A 51 3.60 -1.38 3.01
N ASP A 52 2.88 -2.01 3.94
CA ASP A 52 2.61 -3.45 3.91
C ASP A 52 1.85 -3.84 2.63
N TRP A 53 0.84 -3.03 2.26
CA TRP A 53 0.06 -3.21 1.04
C TRP A 53 0.87 -3.12 -0.26
N ILE A 54 1.92 -2.29 -0.28
CA ILE A 54 2.89 -2.21 -1.40
C ILE A 54 3.68 -3.51 -1.47
N GLN A 55 4.20 -3.99 -0.34
CA GLN A 55 5.00 -5.22 -0.27
C GLN A 55 4.19 -6.44 -0.73
N GLU A 56 2.93 -6.56 -0.33
CA GLU A 56 2.03 -7.64 -0.78
C GLU A 56 1.77 -7.65 -2.30
N ARG A 57 2.02 -6.53 -2.99
CA ARG A 57 1.83 -6.36 -4.44
C ARG A 57 3.10 -6.54 -5.25
N GLU A 58 4.24 -6.75 -4.60
CA GLU A 58 5.48 -7.04 -5.31
C GLU A 58 5.34 -8.35 -6.05
N MET A 59 5.55 -8.29 -7.37
CA MET A 59 5.58 -9.49 -8.18
C MET A 59 6.91 -10.20 -7.94
N PRO A 60 6.90 -11.51 -7.68
CA PRO A 60 8.15 -12.24 -7.49
C PRO A 60 9.01 -12.13 -8.74
N THR A 61 10.30 -11.94 -8.53
CA THR A 61 11.28 -11.88 -9.60
C THR A 61 11.45 -13.25 -10.27
N TYR A 62 11.96 -13.24 -11.50
CA TYR A 62 12.24 -14.49 -12.22
C TYR A 62 13.18 -15.44 -11.45
N ALA A 63 14.15 -14.89 -10.71
CA ALA A 63 15.06 -15.66 -9.89
C ALA A 63 14.34 -16.36 -8.73
N GLU A 64 13.44 -15.66 -8.04
CA GLU A 64 12.65 -16.20 -6.93
C GLU A 64 11.71 -17.31 -7.43
N ILE A 65 11.02 -17.09 -8.56
CA ILE A 65 10.17 -18.09 -9.21
C ILE A 65 10.98 -19.36 -9.54
N LYS A 66 12.18 -19.21 -10.14
CA LYS A 66 13.04 -20.35 -10.49
C LYS A 66 13.58 -21.09 -9.27
N SER A 67 13.81 -20.38 -8.16
CA SER A 67 14.32 -20.96 -6.91
C SER A 67 13.25 -21.76 -6.14
N GLY A 68 11.99 -21.31 -6.17
CA GLY A 68 10.86 -21.94 -5.48
C GLY A 68 10.50 -23.33 -6.02
N SER A 69 10.76 -23.61 -7.30
CA SER A 69 10.57 -24.94 -7.90
C SER A 69 11.48 -26.03 -7.32
N ARG A 70 12.56 -25.68 -6.60
CA ARG A 70 13.48 -26.67 -6.01
C ARG A 70 13.03 -27.19 -4.63
N ARG A 71 12.06 -26.56 -3.96
CA ARG A 71 11.63 -26.93 -2.59
C ARG A 71 10.41 -27.88 -2.53
N ARG A 72 9.91 -28.37 -3.66
CA ARG A 72 8.80 -29.34 -3.73
C ARG A 72 9.27 -30.74 -4.15
N ARG A 73 10.38 -31.23 -3.59
CA ARG A 73 10.81 -32.62 -3.74
C ARG A 73 11.14 -33.23 -2.40
#